data_AF-V5AJS6-F1
#
_entry.id   AF-V5AJS6-F1
#
_cell.length_a   1.000
_cell.length_b   1.000
_cell.length_c   1.000
_cell.angle_alpha   90.00
_cell.angle_beta   90.00
_cell.angle_gamma   90.00
#
_symmetry.space_group_name_H-M   'P 1'
#
loop_
_entity.id
_entity.type
_entity.pdbx_description
1 polymer ?
#
loop_
_entity_poly.entity_id
_entity_poly.type
_entity_poly.pdbx_seq_one_letter_code
_entity_poly.pdbx_strand_id
1 'polypeptide(L)'
;MTGQPRDDTPMLFVGVNDAIDRGQEIASNVLCAKNRLAPPAEIAHERFGAVEGLMATARATMASQQTADGASLKEWRGVRGATWEIVPSATRAAKAVEKGIPALNGRLAGMAFRVPTPHVSVVDLAARLERPAAYEQLRAATDAASEGKLNGLLGRTEGEVVSSEMNGVAPMPVFVKAGISLNDRFAKLASWYDDGTGYSHKVLELVALIPAHRSGCRRENSKRKQQRVWRGRRERNVNKKGKNVCASNESHLNAKRSFKNKDHTLVADLPQRGG
;
A
#
# COMPACT_ATOMS: atom_id res chain seq x y z
N MET A 1 -9.53 -4.36 11.58
CA MET A 1 -8.43 -5.36 11.68
C MET A 1 -7.45 -5.16 10.52
N THR A 2 -6.17 -5.52 10.68
CA THR A 2 -5.12 -5.34 9.65
C THR A 2 -4.62 -6.65 9.02
N GLY A 3 -5.33 -7.76 9.25
CA GLY A 3 -4.97 -9.09 8.74
C GLY A 3 -6.18 -9.77 8.10
N GLN A 4 -5.93 -10.85 7.36
CA GLN A 4 -7.01 -11.63 6.73
C GLN A 4 -7.92 -12.26 7.82
N PRO A 5 -9.24 -12.03 7.76
CA PRO A 5 -10.18 -12.67 8.67
C PRO A 5 -10.28 -14.17 8.39
N ARG A 6 -10.65 -14.93 9.41
CA ARG A 6 -10.93 -16.38 9.29
C ARG A 6 -12.41 -16.68 9.02
N ASP A 7 -13.26 -15.68 9.21
CA ASP A 7 -14.70 -15.70 9.07
C ASP A 7 -15.14 -14.82 7.89
N ASP A 8 -16.43 -14.46 7.87
CA ASP A 8 -17.04 -13.65 6.83
C ASP A 8 -16.91 -12.14 7.03
N THR A 9 -16.02 -11.69 7.93
CA THR A 9 -15.70 -10.26 8.06
C THR A 9 -15.37 -9.65 6.69
N PRO A 10 -16.01 -8.54 6.31
CA PRO A 10 -15.78 -7.93 5.00
C PRO A 10 -14.33 -7.47 4.83
N MET A 11 -13.83 -7.72 3.62
CA MET A 11 -12.48 -7.36 3.18
C MET A 11 -12.57 -6.16 2.26
N LEU A 12 -12.00 -5.04 2.69
CA LEU A 12 -12.09 -3.76 2.00
C LEU A 12 -10.73 -3.38 1.40
N PHE A 13 -10.76 -2.89 0.17
CA PHE A 13 -9.64 -2.35 -0.60
C PHE A 13 -9.96 -0.90 -0.94
N VAL A 14 -9.19 0.03 -0.37
CA VAL A 14 -9.37 1.47 -0.59
C VAL A 14 -9.23 1.80 -2.08
N GLY A 15 -10.22 2.50 -2.64
CA GLY A 15 -10.32 2.87 -4.05
C GLY A 15 -10.86 1.78 -4.98
N VAL A 16 -11.19 0.58 -4.47
CA VAL A 16 -11.67 -0.56 -5.25
C VAL A 16 -13.03 -1.06 -4.74
N ASN A 17 -13.13 -1.45 -3.47
CA ASN A 17 -14.37 -1.93 -2.85
C ASN A 17 -14.50 -1.44 -1.39
N ASP A 18 -14.42 -0.14 -1.20
CA ASP A 18 -14.25 0.52 0.10
C ASP A 18 -15.53 1.15 0.67
N ALA A 19 -16.69 0.77 0.14
CA ALA A 19 -17.97 1.14 0.72
C ALA A 19 -18.12 0.48 2.11
N ILE A 20 -18.34 1.30 3.15
CA ILE A 20 -18.51 0.84 4.54
C ILE A 20 -19.99 0.95 4.92
N ASP A 21 -20.60 -0.17 5.29
CA ASP A 21 -21.98 -0.21 5.76
C ASP A 21 -22.12 0.36 7.18
N ARG A 22 -23.19 1.12 7.43
CA ARG A 22 -23.42 1.83 8.71
C ARG A 22 -23.62 0.90 9.92
N GLY A 23 -23.81 -0.40 9.72
CA GLY A 23 -23.91 -1.41 10.78
C GLY A 23 -22.66 -2.29 10.92
N GLN A 24 -21.61 -2.03 10.15
CA GLN A 24 -20.42 -2.86 10.13
C GLN A 24 -19.47 -2.48 11.27
N GLU A 25 -19.43 -3.30 12.33
CA GLU A 25 -18.55 -3.07 13.49
C GLU A 25 -17.09 -3.48 13.21
N ILE A 26 -16.91 -4.51 12.39
CA ILE A 26 -15.58 -5.08 12.09
C ILE A 26 -15.38 -5.10 10.58
N ALA A 27 -14.29 -4.46 10.14
CA ALA A 27 -13.76 -4.52 8.79
C ALA A 27 -12.31 -4.98 8.81
N SER A 28 -11.88 -5.69 7.76
CA SER A 28 -10.48 -6.01 7.54
C SER A 28 -9.91 -5.12 6.43
N ASN A 29 -8.92 -4.29 6.76
CA ASN A 29 -7.96 -3.85 5.76
C ASN A 29 -7.05 -5.04 5.52
N VAL A 30 -7.17 -5.63 4.34
CA VAL A 30 -6.60 -6.94 4.09
C VAL A 30 -5.09 -6.85 3.86
N LEU A 31 -4.34 -7.87 4.28
CA LEU A 31 -2.87 -7.95 4.20
C LEU A 31 -2.28 -7.33 2.90
N CYS A 32 -1.13 -6.65 3.01
CA CYS A 32 -0.35 -6.02 1.93
C CYS A 32 -0.40 -6.73 0.57
N ALA A 33 -0.36 -8.07 0.58
CA ALA A 33 -0.38 -8.91 -0.61
C ALA A 33 -1.65 -8.82 -1.48
N LYS A 34 -2.74 -8.25 -0.97
CA LYS A 34 -4.02 -8.13 -1.68
C LYS A 34 -4.23 -6.74 -2.25
N ASN A 35 -3.88 -5.70 -1.48
CA ASN A 35 -3.87 -4.31 -1.95
C ASN A 35 -2.94 -4.09 -3.14
N ARG A 36 -1.86 -4.89 -3.29
CA ARG A 36 -0.97 -4.82 -4.46
C ARG A 36 -1.55 -5.42 -5.76
N LEU A 37 -2.51 -6.35 -5.66
CA LEU A 37 -3.01 -7.12 -6.80
C LEU A 37 -4.38 -6.62 -7.26
N ALA A 38 -5.21 -6.12 -6.34
CA ALA A 38 -6.53 -5.64 -6.66
C ALA A 38 -6.52 -4.52 -7.72
N PRO A 39 -5.72 -3.43 -7.59
CA PRO A 39 -5.68 -2.38 -8.61
C PRO A 39 -5.28 -2.85 -10.02
N PRO A 40 -4.14 -3.57 -10.24
CA PRO A 40 -3.79 -4.00 -11.59
C PRO A 40 -4.79 -5.00 -12.17
N ALA A 41 -5.38 -5.88 -11.35
CA ALA A 41 -6.39 -6.82 -11.81
C ALA A 41 -7.71 -6.12 -12.19
N GLU A 42 -8.14 -5.14 -11.40
CA GLU A 42 -9.34 -4.34 -11.67
C GLU A 42 -9.17 -3.52 -12.95
N ILE A 43 -8.03 -2.81 -13.11
CA ILE A 43 -7.74 -2.02 -14.31
C ILE A 43 -7.75 -2.89 -15.56
N ALA A 44 -7.06 -4.04 -15.52
CA ALA A 44 -7.05 -4.99 -16.63
C ALA A 44 -8.48 -5.50 -16.95
N HIS A 45 -9.29 -5.75 -15.93
CA HIS A 45 -10.64 -6.25 -16.09
C HIS A 45 -11.61 -5.21 -16.64
N GLU A 46 -11.74 -4.05 -16.00
CA GLU A 46 -12.66 -2.99 -16.40
C GLU A 46 -12.38 -2.50 -17.83
N ARG A 47 -11.10 -2.36 -18.20
CA ARG A 47 -10.68 -1.80 -19.48
C ARG A 47 -10.59 -2.81 -20.60
N PHE A 48 -10.22 -4.06 -20.32
CA PHE A 48 -9.88 -5.04 -21.36
C PHE A 48 -10.54 -6.42 -21.16
N GLY A 49 -11.25 -6.65 -20.06
CA GLY A 49 -11.93 -7.92 -19.79
C GLY A 49 -10.93 -9.04 -19.47
N ALA A 50 -10.37 -9.04 -18.27
CA ALA A 50 -9.47 -10.09 -17.81
C ALA A 50 -10.24 -11.42 -17.71
N VAL A 51 -9.88 -12.39 -18.54
CA VAL A 51 -10.55 -13.69 -18.64
C VAL A 51 -10.01 -14.65 -17.58
N GLU A 52 -8.69 -14.73 -17.48
CA GLU A 52 -7.97 -15.51 -16.48
C GLU A 52 -6.61 -14.87 -16.21
N GLY A 53 -6.07 -15.08 -15.01
CA GLY A 53 -4.79 -14.54 -14.62
C GLY A 53 -4.07 -15.39 -13.57
N LEU A 54 -2.75 -15.41 -13.70
CA LEU A 54 -1.83 -16.00 -12.73
C LEU A 54 -0.96 -14.90 -12.16
N MET A 55 -0.93 -14.80 -10.84
CA MET A 55 0.00 -13.92 -10.14
C MET A 55 1.15 -14.73 -9.53
N ALA A 56 2.34 -14.15 -9.59
CA ALA A 56 3.48 -14.51 -8.77
C ALA A 56 3.94 -13.30 -7.97
N THR A 57 4.69 -13.53 -6.90
CA THR A 57 5.38 -12.44 -6.21
C THR A 57 6.74 -12.88 -5.76
N ALA A 58 7.74 -12.02 -5.96
CA ALA A 58 8.95 -12.06 -5.15
C ALA A 58 8.67 -11.20 -3.91
N ARG A 59 8.54 -11.87 -2.77
CA ARG A 59 8.13 -11.29 -1.50
C ARG A 59 9.32 -11.21 -0.55
N ALA A 60 9.55 -10.05 0.04
CA ALA A 60 10.55 -9.86 1.09
C ALA A 60 10.32 -10.78 2.28
N THR A 61 11.41 -11.05 2.99
CA THR A 61 11.42 -11.83 4.22
C THR A 61 10.52 -11.21 5.28
N MET A 62 9.67 -12.04 5.88
CA MET A 62 8.76 -11.62 6.95
C MET A 62 9.28 -12.05 8.32
N ALA A 63 8.82 -11.36 9.37
CA ALA A 63 9.12 -11.69 10.76
C ALA A 63 8.76 -13.13 11.18
N SER A 64 7.86 -13.80 10.45
CA SER A 64 7.48 -15.18 10.72
C SER A 64 8.49 -16.21 10.19
N GLN A 65 9.51 -15.81 9.42
CA GLN A 65 10.52 -16.71 8.87
C GLN A 65 11.73 -16.82 9.80
N GLN A 66 12.47 -17.93 9.66
CA GLN A 66 13.59 -18.26 10.53
C GLN A 66 14.92 -17.80 9.92
N THR A 67 15.88 -17.42 10.77
CA THR A 67 17.23 -17.03 10.34
C THR A 67 18.06 -18.23 9.89
N ALA A 68 17.85 -19.38 10.53
CA ALA A 68 18.45 -20.66 10.19
C ALA A 68 17.35 -21.72 9.96
N ASP A 69 17.76 -22.89 9.46
CA ASP A 69 16.85 -24.01 9.27
C ASP A 69 16.25 -24.47 10.61
N GLY A 70 14.94 -24.69 10.65
CA GLY A 70 14.25 -25.19 11.84
C GLY A 70 13.02 -26.03 11.52
N ALA A 71 12.15 -26.20 12.52
CA ALA A 71 10.98 -27.09 12.43
C ALA A 71 9.66 -26.32 12.32
N SER A 72 8.75 -26.81 11.46
CA SER A 72 7.37 -26.31 11.37
C SER A 72 6.41 -27.43 11.02
N LEU A 73 5.30 -27.50 11.77
CA LEU A 73 4.19 -28.41 11.51
C LEU A 73 3.25 -27.91 10.41
N LYS A 74 3.39 -26.65 9.97
CA LYS A 74 2.46 -26.00 9.02
C LYS A 74 3.05 -25.79 7.64
N GLU A 75 4.35 -25.51 7.55
CA GLU A 75 5.01 -25.14 6.29
C GLU A 75 6.48 -25.56 6.31
N TRP A 76 6.81 -26.64 5.60
CA TRP A 76 8.15 -27.25 5.61
C TRP A 76 9.19 -26.41 4.88
N ARG A 77 8.79 -25.73 3.79
CA ARG A 77 9.70 -24.83 3.06
C ARG A 77 9.94 -23.53 3.82
N GLY A 78 8.96 -23.07 4.60
CA GLY A 78 8.98 -21.78 5.28
C GLY A 78 9.94 -21.68 6.48
N VAL A 79 10.51 -22.82 6.89
CA VAL A 79 11.50 -22.91 7.98
C VAL A 79 12.93 -23.02 7.49
N ARG A 80 13.15 -22.96 6.18
CA ARG A 80 14.50 -22.83 5.64
C ARG A 80 14.97 -21.39 5.80
N GLY A 81 16.28 -21.19 5.93
CA GLY A 81 16.84 -19.89 6.32
C GLY A 81 16.47 -18.74 5.37
N ALA A 82 15.85 -17.71 5.94
CA ALA A 82 15.19 -16.65 5.18
C ALA A 82 16.12 -15.69 4.42
N THR A 83 17.41 -15.66 4.78
CA THR A 83 18.38 -14.71 4.22
C THR A 83 19.25 -15.30 3.12
N TRP A 84 19.08 -16.60 2.81
CA TRP A 84 19.91 -17.28 1.82
C TRP A 84 19.12 -18.25 0.91
N GLU A 85 17.81 -18.40 1.11
CA GLU A 85 16.94 -19.26 0.30
C GLU A 85 15.89 -18.46 -0.49
N ILE A 86 15.55 -18.98 -1.68
CA ILE A 86 14.32 -18.58 -2.38
C ILE A 86 13.27 -19.64 -2.08
N VAL A 87 12.20 -19.25 -1.37
CA VAL A 87 11.25 -20.20 -0.80
C VAL A 87 9.88 -20.10 -1.50
N PRO A 88 9.49 -21.07 -2.35
CA PRO A 88 8.16 -21.09 -2.92
C PRO A 88 7.11 -21.38 -1.85
N SER A 89 6.04 -20.59 -1.83
CA SER A 89 4.97 -20.65 -0.83
C SER A 89 3.60 -20.39 -1.50
N ALA A 90 2.56 -21.04 -0.98
CA ALA A 90 1.20 -20.76 -1.41
C ALA A 90 0.73 -19.39 -0.88
N THR A 91 -0.08 -18.67 -1.65
CA THR A 91 -0.65 -17.38 -1.22
C THR A 91 -2.16 -17.39 -1.33
N ARG A 92 -2.82 -16.64 -0.43
CA ARG A 92 -4.27 -16.40 -0.45
C ARG A 92 -4.62 -15.04 -1.05
N ALA A 93 -3.67 -14.39 -1.72
CA ALA A 93 -3.87 -13.07 -2.32
C ALA A 93 -4.93 -13.09 -3.42
N ALA A 94 -4.77 -13.96 -4.42
CA ALA A 94 -5.68 -14.07 -5.56
C ALA A 94 -7.14 -14.33 -5.12
N LYS A 95 -7.37 -15.37 -4.31
CA LYS A 95 -8.69 -15.70 -3.74
C LYS A 95 -9.37 -14.56 -2.99
N ALA A 96 -8.60 -13.62 -2.44
CA ALA A 96 -9.18 -12.48 -1.74
C ALA A 96 -9.54 -11.34 -2.68
N VAL A 97 -8.80 -11.16 -3.77
CA VAL A 97 -9.21 -10.27 -4.86
C VAL A 97 -10.50 -10.79 -5.48
N GLU A 98 -10.64 -12.09 -5.69
CA GLU A 98 -11.88 -12.73 -6.16
C GLU A 98 -13.07 -12.44 -5.23
N LYS A 99 -12.87 -12.49 -3.90
CA LYS A 99 -13.92 -12.17 -2.91
C LYS A 99 -14.25 -10.68 -2.86
N GLY A 100 -13.27 -9.79 -3.07
CA GLY A 100 -13.49 -8.34 -3.03
C GLY A 100 -13.95 -7.73 -4.35
N ILE A 101 -13.63 -8.36 -5.48
CA ILE A 101 -14.03 -7.97 -6.83
C ILE A 101 -14.76 -9.17 -7.45
N PRO A 102 -16.09 -9.29 -7.24
CA PRO A 102 -16.85 -10.47 -7.65
C PRO A 102 -16.74 -10.82 -9.14
N ALA A 103 -16.53 -9.82 -10.00
CA ALA A 103 -16.34 -10.04 -11.44
C ALA A 103 -15.08 -10.86 -11.79
N LEU A 104 -14.12 -10.94 -10.87
CA LEU A 104 -12.89 -11.72 -10.99
C LEU A 104 -12.98 -13.10 -10.34
N ASN A 105 -14.13 -13.50 -9.79
CA ASN A 105 -14.29 -14.78 -9.10
C ASN A 105 -14.00 -15.99 -10.01
N GLY A 106 -13.11 -16.88 -9.56
CA GLY A 106 -12.65 -18.04 -10.33
C GLY A 106 -11.67 -17.71 -11.46
N ARG A 107 -11.23 -16.45 -11.58
CA ARG A 107 -10.35 -16.00 -12.67
C ARG A 107 -8.91 -15.84 -12.25
N LEU A 108 -8.60 -15.82 -10.94
CA LEU A 108 -7.26 -15.51 -10.45
C LEU A 108 -6.71 -16.61 -9.54
N ALA A 109 -5.52 -17.09 -9.87
CA ALA A 109 -4.73 -17.94 -8.98
C ALA A 109 -3.32 -17.38 -8.82
N GLY A 110 -2.58 -17.87 -7.82
CA GLY A 110 -1.20 -17.43 -7.66
C GLY A 110 -0.39 -18.08 -6.56
N MET A 111 0.89 -17.73 -6.56
CA MET A 111 1.87 -18.20 -5.58
C MET A 111 2.84 -17.09 -5.18
N ALA A 112 3.69 -17.37 -4.20
CA ALA A 112 4.75 -16.47 -3.77
C ALA A 112 6.10 -17.18 -3.78
N PHE A 113 7.15 -16.41 -4.03
CA PHE A 113 8.53 -16.74 -3.77
C PHE A 113 8.99 -15.79 -2.67
N ARG A 114 9.34 -16.31 -1.50
CA ARG A 114 9.98 -15.49 -0.47
C ARG A 114 11.45 -15.37 -0.86
N VAL A 115 11.95 -14.15 -1.00
CA VAL A 115 13.29 -13.86 -1.49
C VAL A 115 14.12 -13.17 -0.40
N PRO A 116 15.46 -13.24 -0.45
CA PRO A 116 16.33 -12.71 0.60
C PRO A 116 16.49 -11.18 0.57
N THR A 117 15.36 -10.46 0.53
CA THR A 117 15.31 -9.01 0.71
C THR A 117 14.63 -8.70 2.04
N PRO A 118 15.15 -7.75 2.83
CA PRO A 118 14.57 -7.43 4.15
C PRO A 118 13.25 -6.69 4.03
N HIS A 119 13.01 -6.04 2.89
CA HIS A 119 11.84 -5.21 2.67
C HIS A 119 11.60 -4.99 1.17
N VAL A 120 10.41 -4.50 0.85
CA VAL A 120 9.88 -4.29 -0.51
C VAL A 120 9.75 -5.58 -1.31
N SER A 121 8.63 -5.67 -2.01
CA SER A 121 8.28 -6.83 -2.81
C SER A 121 7.71 -6.38 -4.14
N VAL A 122 7.68 -7.30 -5.11
CA VAL A 122 7.07 -7.09 -6.42
C VAL A 122 5.96 -8.11 -6.65
N VAL A 123 4.86 -7.67 -7.21
CA VAL A 123 3.82 -8.53 -7.77
C VAL A 123 3.96 -8.55 -9.29
N ASP A 124 3.80 -9.74 -9.82
CA ASP A 124 3.77 -10.05 -11.24
C ASP A 124 2.40 -10.65 -11.52
N LEU A 125 1.63 -10.04 -12.42
CA LEU A 125 0.33 -10.52 -12.87
C LEU A 125 0.39 -10.81 -14.38
N ALA A 126 0.38 -12.09 -14.75
CA ALA A 126 0.10 -12.51 -16.12
C ALA A 126 -1.42 -12.64 -16.30
N ALA A 127 -1.99 -11.95 -17.28
CA ALA A 127 -3.42 -11.93 -17.53
C ALA A 127 -3.73 -12.10 -19.02
N ARG A 128 -4.75 -12.92 -19.30
CA ARG A 128 -5.36 -13.02 -20.63
C ARG A 128 -6.54 -12.06 -20.75
N LEU A 129 -6.56 -11.28 -21.83
CA LEU A 129 -7.52 -10.22 -22.10
C LEU A 129 -8.53 -10.66 -23.16
N GLU A 130 -9.79 -10.29 -22.93
CA GLU A 130 -10.91 -10.50 -23.86
C GLU A 130 -10.91 -9.49 -25.00
N ARG A 131 -10.53 -8.24 -24.72
CA ARG A 131 -10.30 -7.21 -25.73
C ARG A 131 -8.80 -7.09 -25.99
N PRO A 132 -8.36 -7.14 -27.26
CA PRO A 132 -6.94 -7.02 -27.57
C PRO A 132 -6.45 -5.61 -27.20
N ALA A 133 -5.25 -5.54 -26.63
CA ALA A 133 -4.61 -4.31 -26.21
C ALA A 133 -3.09 -4.40 -26.38
N ALA A 134 -2.50 -3.39 -27.01
CA ALA A 134 -1.05 -3.21 -26.98
C ALA A 134 -0.60 -2.88 -25.54
N TYR A 135 0.65 -3.21 -25.20
CA TYR A 135 1.16 -2.95 -23.84
C TYR A 135 1.05 -1.48 -23.43
N GLU A 136 1.29 -0.55 -24.36
CA GLU A 136 1.15 0.88 -24.12
C GLU A 136 -0.29 1.29 -23.75
N GLN A 137 -1.30 0.56 -24.22
CA GLN A 137 -2.70 0.82 -23.83
C GLN A 137 -2.98 0.34 -22.40
N LEU A 138 -2.37 -0.76 -21.96
CA LEU A 138 -2.43 -1.20 -20.56
C LEU A 138 -1.76 -0.18 -19.63
N ARG A 139 -0.61 0.36 -20.05
CA ARG A 139 0.09 1.42 -19.32
C ARG A 139 -0.74 2.69 -19.24
N ALA A 140 -1.25 3.18 -20.37
CA ALA A 140 -2.11 4.36 -20.40
C ALA A 140 -3.39 4.19 -19.56
N ALA A 141 -3.98 2.99 -19.54
CA ALA A 141 -5.11 2.69 -18.66
C ALA A 141 -4.73 2.77 -17.16
N THR A 142 -3.52 2.31 -16.81
CA THR A 142 -2.99 2.40 -15.46
C THR A 142 -2.72 3.85 -15.06
N ASP A 143 -2.18 4.63 -15.98
CA ASP A 143 -1.90 6.06 -15.79
C ASP A 143 -3.18 6.83 -15.55
N ALA A 144 -4.19 6.64 -16.41
CA ALA A 144 -5.50 7.25 -16.24
C ALA A 144 -6.18 6.85 -14.92
N ALA A 145 -6.00 5.60 -14.46
CA ALA A 145 -6.53 5.16 -13.18
C ALA A 145 -5.83 5.84 -12.00
N SER A 146 -4.51 5.99 -12.08
CA SER A 146 -3.69 6.64 -11.05
C SER A 146 -3.92 8.16 -10.96
N GLU A 147 -4.30 8.81 -12.05
CA GLU A 147 -4.63 10.25 -12.04
C GLU A 147 -6.11 10.50 -11.69
N GLY A 148 -6.96 9.49 -11.90
CA GLY A 148 -8.40 9.52 -11.64
C GLY A 148 -8.78 8.84 -10.32
N LYS A 149 -9.49 7.71 -10.43
CA LYS A 149 -10.17 7.06 -9.29
C LYS A 149 -9.21 6.56 -8.19
N LEU A 150 -7.95 6.28 -8.55
CA LEU A 150 -6.91 5.78 -7.63
C LEU A 150 -5.85 6.84 -7.30
N ASN A 151 -6.17 8.13 -7.45
CA ASN A 151 -5.24 9.21 -7.17
C ASN A 151 -4.77 9.22 -5.72
N GLY A 152 -3.44 9.26 -5.54
CA GLY A 152 -2.77 9.11 -4.25
C GLY A 152 -2.75 7.68 -3.70
N LEU A 153 -3.51 6.75 -4.30
CA LEU A 153 -3.63 5.37 -3.86
C LEU A 153 -2.72 4.43 -4.67
N LEU A 154 -2.66 4.63 -5.98
CA LEU A 154 -1.86 3.88 -6.95
C LEU A 154 -0.65 4.73 -7.37
N GLY A 155 0.56 4.20 -7.16
CA GLY A 155 1.78 4.81 -7.65
C GLY A 155 2.11 4.36 -9.08
N ARG A 156 2.94 5.14 -9.76
CA ARG A 156 3.48 4.83 -11.08
C ARG A 156 4.88 5.42 -11.22
N THR A 157 5.74 4.76 -11.98
CA THR A 157 7.05 5.30 -12.33
C THR A 157 7.52 4.77 -13.68
N GLU A 158 8.13 5.67 -14.45
CA GLU A 158 8.84 5.39 -15.70
C GLU A 158 10.33 5.12 -15.48
N GLY A 159 10.84 5.37 -14.27
CA GLY A 159 12.23 5.14 -13.92
C GLY A 159 12.57 3.66 -13.82
N GLU A 160 13.82 3.32 -14.11
CA GLU A 160 14.38 1.98 -13.94
C GLU A 160 14.70 1.71 -12.46
N VAL A 161 13.65 1.68 -11.64
CA VAL A 161 13.77 1.58 -10.18
C VAL A 161 13.90 0.14 -9.71
N VAL A 162 14.68 -0.04 -8.65
CA VAL A 162 14.86 -1.32 -7.95
C VAL A 162 14.19 -1.32 -6.57
N SER A 163 14.19 -2.48 -5.89
CA SER A 163 13.44 -2.65 -4.64
C SER A 163 13.82 -1.66 -3.54
N SER A 164 15.10 -1.28 -3.43
CA SER A 164 15.58 -0.36 -2.38
C SER A 164 14.97 1.04 -2.49
N GLU A 165 14.66 1.51 -3.70
CA GLU A 165 14.10 2.84 -3.96
C GLU A 165 12.62 2.93 -3.60
N MET A 166 11.95 1.79 -3.42
CA MET A 166 10.53 1.75 -3.04
C MET A 166 10.34 1.78 -1.51
N ASN A 167 11.42 1.77 -0.72
CA ASN A 167 11.31 1.89 0.72
C ASN A 167 10.72 3.23 1.13
N GLY A 168 9.67 3.19 1.96
CA GLY A 168 8.99 4.38 2.45
C GLY A 168 7.96 4.95 1.47
N VAL A 169 7.77 4.35 0.29
CA VAL A 169 6.77 4.79 -0.68
C VAL A 169 5.37 4.44 -0.16
N ALA A 170 4.54 5.48 0.00
CA ALA A 170 3.20 5.35 0.55
C ALA A 170 2.16 4.81 -0.45
N PRO A 171 2.06 5.30 -1.70
CA PRO A 171 1.15 4.71 -2.68
C PRO A 171 1.51 3.25 -2.95
N MET A 172 0.50 2.37 -2.96
CA MET A 172 0.70 0.98 -3.31
C MET A 172 -0.52 0.38 -4.03
N PRO A 173 -0.30 -0.44 -5.08
CA PRO A 173 1.00 -0.78 -5.65
C PRO A 173 1.62 0.41 -6.43
N VAL A 174 2.89 0.29 -6.83
CA VAL A 174 3.58 1.22 -7.73
C VAL A 174 3.83 0.50 -9.05
N PHE A 175 3.10 0.90 -10.10
CA PHE A 175 3.24 0.32 -11.42
C PHE A 175 4.56 0.73 -12.09
N VAL A 176 5.21 -0.21 -12.78
CA VAL A 176 6.52 0.01 -13.43
C VAL A 176 6.54 -0.43 -14.89
N LYS A 177 7.40 0.21 -15.68
CA LYS A 177 7.71 -0.17 -17.07
C LYS A 177 8.62 -1.41 -17.15
N ALA A 178 8.30 -2.47 -16.41
CA ALA A 178 9.01 -3.75 -16.42
C ALA A 178 8.15 -4.94 -16.87
N GLY A 179 6.85 -4.72 -17.10
CA GLY A 179 5.98 -5.74 -17.67
C GLY A 179 6.23 -5.95 -19.17
N ILE A 180 5.57 -6.96 -19.74
CA ILE A 180 5.79 -7.42 -21.10
C ILE A 180 4.50 -8.00 -21.69
N SER A 181 4.25 -7.80 -22.97
CA SER A 181 3.16 -8.50 -23.68
C SER A 181 3.72 -9.63 -24.53
N LEU A 182 3.13 -10.81 -24.41
CA LEU A 182 3.40 -11.92 -25.32
C LEU A 182 2.70 -11.70 -26.67
N ASN A 183 1.47 -11.19 -26.61
CA ASN A 183 0.66 -10.75 -27.73
C ASN A 183 -0.44 -9.80 -27.21
N ASP A 184 -1.26 -9.25 -28.11
CA ASP A 184 -2.29 -8.26 -27.76
C ASP A 184 -3.36 -8.79 -26.79
N ARG A 185 -3.43 -10.10 -26.53
CA ARG A 185 -4.39 -10.72 -25.62
C ARG A 185 -3.74 -11.33 -24.39
N PHE A 186 -2.41 -11.31 -24.26
CA PHE A 186 -1.73 -11.92 -23.15
C PHE A 186 -0.54 -11.08 -22.71
N ALA A 187 -0.68 -10.47 -21.54
CA ALA A 187 0.30 -9.54 -21.01
C ALA A 187 0.63 -9.83 -19.56
N LYS A 188 1.82 -9.39 -19.17
CA LYS A 188 2.36 -9.46 -17.83
C LYS A 188 2.55 -8.04 -17.31
N LEU A 189 1.95 -7.74 -16.17
CA LEU A 189 2.04 -6.48 -15.46
C LEU A 189 2.91 -6.66 -14.21
N ALA A 190 3.82 -5.72 -13.96
CA ALA A 190 4.68 -5.72 -12.79
C ALA A 190 4.41 -4.50 -11.92
N SER A 191 4.37 -4.68 -10.61
CA SER A 191 4.23 -3.55 -9.69
C SER A 191 4.96 -3.79 -8.37
N TRP A 192 5.73 -2.79 -7.94
CA TRP A 192 6.34 -2.78 -6.62
C TRP A 192 5.32 -2.49 -5.55
N TYR A 193 5.64 -2.89 -4.33
CA TYR A 193 4.93 -2.42 -3.16
C TYR A 193 5.82 -2.57 -1.91
N ASP A 194 5.67 -1.61 -1.01
CA ASP A 194 6.33 -1.61 0.29
C ASP A 194 5.42 -2.35 1.30
N ASP A 195 5.89 -3.50 1.80
CA ASP A 195 5.15 -4.35 2.75
C ASP A 195 4.90 -3.69 4.11
N GLY A 196 5.68 -2.66 4.47
CA GLY A 196 5.63 -1.97 5.74
C GLY A 196 4.92 -0.62 5.63
N THR A 197 5.61 0.39 5.08
CA THR A 197 5.14 1.77 4.95
C THR A 197 3.92 1.87 4.05
N GLY A 198 3.98 1.29 2.85
CA GLY A 198 2.87 1.36 1.89
C GLY A 198 1.60 0.74 2.47
N TYR A 199 1.73 -0.44 3.06
CA TYR A 199 0.58 -1.10 3.70
C TYR A 199 0.06 -0.35 4.93
N SER A 200 0.94 0.24 5.74
CA SER A 200 0.54 1.06 6.88
C SER A 200 -0.29 2.27 6.44
N HIS A 201 0.06 2.90 5.32
CA HIS A 201 -0.75 3.96 4.73
C HIS A 201 -2.13 3.46 4.31
N LYS A 202 -2.25 2.27 3.70
CA LYS A 202 -3.56 1.68 3.39
C LYS A 202 -4.45 1.50 4.62
N VAL A 203 -3.87 1.19 5.78
CA VAL A 203 -4.62 1.10 7.03
C VAL A 203 -5.16 2.48 7.44
N LEU A 204 -4.33 3.51 7.36
CA LEU A 204 -4.73 4.88 7.68
C LEU A 204 -5.79 5.41 6.72
N GLU A 205 -5.65 5.11 5.42
CA GLU A 205 -6.64 5.45 4.39
C GLU A 205 -8.00 4.79 4.70
N LEU A 206 -8.04 3.51 5.03
CA LEU A 206 -9.30 2.85 5.40
C LEU A 206 -9.91 3.47 6.66
N VAL A 207 -9.09 3.77 7.67
CA VAL A 207 -9.57 4.43 8.90
C VAL A 207 -10.16 5.81 8.59
N ALA A 208 -9.61 6.54 7.62
CA ALA A 208 -10.15 7.83 7.20
C ALA A 208 -11.52 7.73 6.50
N LEU A 209 -11.83 6.58 5.88
CA LEU A 209 -13.14 6.31 5.26
C LEU A 209 -14.22 5.92 6.28
N ILE A 210 -13.84 5.35 7.42
CA ILE A 210 -14.79 5.03 8.49
C ILE A 210 -15.46 6.35 8.91
N PRO A 211 -16.78 6.50 8.71
CA PRO A 211 -17.48 7.69 9.15
C PRO A 211 -17.21 7.83 10.64
N ALA A 212 -16.51 8.90 11.03
CA ALA A 212 -16.21 9.14 12.44
C ALA A 212 -17.50 8.91 13.20
N HIS A 213 -17.50 7.96 14.14
CA HIS A 213 -18.62 7.72 15.02
C HIS A 213 -18.85 9.06 15.74
N ARG A 214 -19.71 9.93 15.17
CA ARG A 214 -20.04 11.26 15.68
C ARG A 214 -21.00 11.08 16.87
N SER A 215 -20.70 10.15 17.76
CA SER A 215 -21.31 10.07 19.07
C SER A 215 -20.54 11.00 20.00
N GLY A 216 -21.09 12.20 20.19
CA GLY A 216 -20.92 12.95 21.43
C GLY A 216 -19.65 13.76 21.66
N CYS A 217 -18.64 13.73 20.77
CA CYS A 217 -17.50 14.64 20.93
C CYS A 217 -17.87 16.04 20.40
N ARG A 218 -18.48 16.86 21.26
CA ARG A 218 -18.59 18.32 21.03
C ARG A 218 -17.19 18.81 20.64
N ARG A 219 -17.09 19.49 19.49
CA ARG A 219 -15.92 20.32 19.17
C ARG A 219 -15.80 21.41 20.23
N GLU A 220 -15.10 21.11 21.32
CA GLU A 220 -14.66 22.16 22.22
C GLU A 220 -13.50 22.88 21.52
N ASN A 221 -13.78 24.10 21.08
CA ASN A 221 -12.88 24.95 20.31
C ASN A 221 -11.44 24.89 20.84
N SER A 222 -10.56 24.23 20.09
CA SER A 222 -9.13 24.02 20.39
C SER A 222 -8.34 25.32 20.55
N LYS A 223 -8.90 26.48 20.17
CA LYS A 223 -8.31 27.80 20.37
C LYS A 223 -8.17 28.19 21.86
N ARG A 224 -9.07 27.73 22.75
CA ARG A 224 -9.00 28.10 24.19
C ARG A 224 -7.96 27.30 24.98
N LYS A 225 -7.64 26.06 24.61
CA LYS A 225 -6.60 25.26 25.28
C LYS A 225 -5.19 25.70 24.88
N GLN A 226 -4.95 26.09 23.63
CA GLN A 226 -3.64 26.62 23.22
C GLN A 226 -3.29 27.94 23.93
N GLN A 227 -4.23 28.86 24.14
CA GLN A 227 -3.96 30.11 24.88
C GLN A 227 -3.72 29.90 26.38
N ARG A 228 -4.38 28.91 27.01
CA ARG A 228 -4.22 28.63 28.45
C ARG A 228 -2.88 27.94 28.75
N VAL A 229 -2.39 27.10 27.84
CA VAL A 229 -1.09 26.42 27.94
C VAL A 229 0.07 27.41 27.74
N TRP A 230 -0.11 28.43 26.89
CA TRP A 230 0.93 29.43 26.60
C TRP A 230 1.13 30.51 27.68
N ARG A 231 0.13 30.81 28.51
CA ARG A 231 0.30 31.76 29.63
C ARG A 231 0.94 31.15 30.89
N GLY A 232 0.88 29.83 31.06
CA GLY A 232 1.40 29.15 32.27
C GLY A 232 2.89 28.80 32.27
N ARG A 233 3.63 29.14 31.20
CA ARG A 233 5.04 28.75 31.02
C ARG A 233 6.07 29.88 31.18
N ARG A 234 5.63 31.11 31.51
CA ARG A 234 6.53 32.28 31.68
C ARG A 234 6.85 32.69 33.13
N GLU A 235 6.32 32.02 34.15
CA GLU A 235 6.53 32.42 35.56
C GLU A 235 7.00 31.28 36.47
N ARG A 236 7.92 30.42 36.01
CA ARG A 236 8.61 29.47 36.91
C ARG A 236 10.11 29.46 36.65
N ASN A 237 10.73 30.59 36.94
CA ASN A 237 12.14 30.65 37.33
C ASN A 237 12.32 31.65 38.50
N VAL A 238 11.48 31.50 39.52
CA VAL A 238 11.69 32.02 40.86
C VAL A 238 11.04 31.02 41.81
N ASN A 239 11.86 30.28 42.55
CA ASN A 239 11.56 29.66 43.84
C ASN A 239 10.31 28.76 43.97
N LYS A 240 10.49 27.42 44.02
CA LYS A 240 9.96 26.51 45.07
C LYS A 240 9.99 25.01 44.69
N LYS A 241 10.27 24.20 45.72
CA LYS A 241 9.99 22.76 45.89
C LYS A 241 8.67 22.31 45.21
N GLY A 242 8.69 21.14 44.56
CA GLY A 242 7.48 20.33 44.29
C GLY A 242 7.24 19.90 42.83
N LYS A 243 7.48 18.60 42.59
CA LYS A 243 6.92 17.65 41.58
C LYS A 243 6.88 18.02 40.07
N ASN A 244 7.67 17.20 39.34
CA ASN A 244 7.58 16.65 37.99
C ASN A 244 7.07 17.50 36.81
N VAL A 245 7.99 17.71 35.85
CA VAL A 245 7.81 18.33 34.54
C VAL A 245 8.17 17.30 33.46
N CYS A 246 7.34 17.19 32.42
CA CYS A 246 7.80 16.78 31.09
C CYS A 246 8.05 18.04 30.24
N ALA A 247 9.20 18.10 29.56
CA ALA A 247 9.55 19.04 28.49
C ALA A 247 10.40 18.25 27.48
N SER A 248 9.88 17.91 26.29
CA SER A 248 9.76 18.69 25.05
C SER A 248 11.06 18.80 24.25
N ASN A 249 11.02 18.50 22.94
CA ASN A 249 11.24 19.50 21.88
C ASN A 249 11.05 18.93 20.46
N GLU A 250 10.05 19.46 19.76
CA GLU A 250 10.09 19.76 18.33
C GLU A 250 10.51 21.22 18.16
N SER A 251 11.28 21.52 17.12
CA SER A 251 11.47 22.88 16.63
C SER A 251 11.39 22.92 15.10
N HIS A 252 10.78 24.02 14.63
CA HIS A 252 10.81 24.60 13.27
C HIS A 252 9.71 24.25 12.26
N LEU A 253 8.61 24.99 12.38
CA LEU A 253 7.73 25.37 11.26
C LEU A 253 7.25 26.82 11.49
N ASN A 254 7.75 27.77 10.68
CA ASN A 254 6.95 28.82 10.04
C ASN A 254 7.84 29.84 9.30
N ALA A 255 7.80 29.79 7.97
CA ALA A 255 7.91 30.98 7.13
C ALA A 255 7.06 30.76 5.86
N LYS A 256 5.97 31.53 5.72
CA LYS A 256 5.20 31.70 4.48
C LYS A 256 5.42 33.13 4.00
N ARG A 257 5.75 33.29 2.71
CA ARG A 257 5.17 34.25 1.72
C ARG A 257 6.23 34.73 0.73
N SER A 258 6.19 34.17 -0.48
CA SER A 258 6.21 34.86 -1.77
C SER A 258 6.58 33.81 -2.82
N PHE A 259 5.70 33.56 -3.79
CA PHE A 259 5.99 33.53 -5.23
C PHE A 259 4.76 33.02 -5.99
N LYS A 260 4.34 33.82 -6.97
CA LYS A 260 3.28 33.53 -7.95
C LYS A 260 3.82 32.65 -9.07
N ASN A 261 2.91 31.86 -9.67
CA ASN A 261 2.91 31.26 -11.02
C ASN A 261 4.21 30.57 -11.52
N LYS A 262 4.13 29.26 -11.74
CA LYS A 262 4.27 28.58 -13.06
C LYS A 262 4.12 27.06 -12.92
N ASP A 263 3.39 26.49 -13.88
CA ASP A 263 3.43 25.13 -14.44
C ASP A 263 3.37 23.91 -13.50
N HIS A 264 2.21 23.24 -13.52
CA HIS A 264 2.00 21.92 -12.92
C HIS A 264 2.43 20.82 -13.89
N THR A 265 3.64 20.29 -13.67
CA THR A 265 4.05 18.93 -14.08
C THR A 265 4.90 18.38 -12.94
N LEU A 266 4.42 17.37 -12.20
CA LEU A 266 5.23 16.69 -11.18
C LEU A 266 6.01 15.55 -11.86
N VAL A 267 7.13 15.92 -12.47
CA VAL A 267 8.23 14.98 -12.76
C VAL A 267 9.07 14.90 -11.50
N ALA A 268 9.36 13.70 -11.02
CA ALA A 268 10.29 13.50 -9.91
C ALA A 268 11.72 13.74 -10.41
N ASP A 269 12.26 14.94 -10.18
CA ASP A 269 13.67 15.22 -10.39
C ASP A 269 14.51 14.56 -9.28
N LEU A 270 15.21 13.48 -9.63
CA LEU A 270 16.28 12.88 -8.82
C LEU A 270 17.63 13.44 -9.29
N PRO A 271 18.61 13.66 -8.39
CA PRO A 271 19.90 14.22 -8.75
C PRO A 271 20.68 13.22 -9.60
N GLN A 272 21.00 13.60 -10.83
CA GLN A 272 21.98 12.87 -11.63
C GLN A 272 23.34 12.92 -10.92
N ARG A 273 23.83 11.76 -10.47
CA ARG A 273 25.24 11.58 -10.17
C ARG A 273 25.95 11.23 -11.47
N GLY A 274 26.71 12.19 -11.98
CA GLY A 274 27.68 11.94 -13.05
C GLY A 274 28.95 11.28 -12.50
N GLY A 275 29.61 10.50 -13.36
CA GLY A 275 30.95 9.93 -13.16
C GLY A 275 30.94 8.48 -12.74
#